data_AF-A0A9D6HU51-F1
#
_entry.id   AF-A0A9D6HU51-F1
#
_cell.length_a   1.000
_cell.length_b   1.000
_cell.length_c   1.000
_cell.angle_alpha   90.00
_cell.angle_beta   90.00
_cell.angle_gamma   90.00
#
_symmetry.space_group_name_H-M   'P 1'
#
loop_
_entity.id
_entity.type
_entity.pdbx_description
1 polymer ?
#
loop_
_entity_poly.entity_id
_entity_poly.type
_entity_poly.pdbx_seq_one_letter_code
_entity_poly.pdbx_strand_id
1 'polypeptide(L)' 'VPGCGSRWNLHVHHIRFRSQGGSDEPENETTVCISCHQRAIHKGYIRVTGSAPGDLVWEMGVSPIHPQIARYVNGLRTAA' A
#
# COMPACT_ATOMS: atom_id res chain seq x y z
N VAL A 1 6.59 -0.04 0.22
CA VAL A 1 5.89 1.11 0.84
C VAL A 1 6.85 2.29 0.92
N PRO A 2 6.52 3.45 0.34
CA PRO A 2 7.36 4.65 0.40
C PRO A 2 7.75 5.00 1.84
N GLY A 3 9.03 5.30 2.06
CA GLY A 3 9.59 5.61 3.38
C GLY A 3 9.85 4.42 4.31
N CYS A 4 9.39 3.20 3.98
CA CYS A 4 9.71 2.02 4.76
C CYS A 4 10.96 1.31 4.19
N GLY A 5 12.05 1.30 4.94
CA GLY A 5 13.30 0.62 4.59
C GLY A 5 13.40 -0.84 5.07
N SER A 6 12.33 -1.42 5.63
CA SER A 6 12.39 -2.79 6.15
C SER A 6 12.58 -3.80 5.03
N ARG A 7 13.54 -4.72 5.23
CA ARG A 7 13.83 -5.86 4.35
C ARG A 7 13.54 -7.20 5.02
N TRP A 8 12.85 -7.16 6.16
CA TRP A 8 12.58 -8.31 7.03
C TRP A 8 11.07 -8.53 7.20
N ASN A 9 10.69 -9.80 7.41
CA ASN A 9 9.29 -10.23 7.55
C ASN A 9 8.42 -9.66 6.44
N LEU A 10 8.80 -9.97 5.20
CA LEU A 10 8.11 -9.53 3.99
C LEU A 10 6.94 -10.46 3.70
N HIS A 11 5.81 -9.87 3.34
CA HIS A 11 4.56 -10.55 3.05
C HIS A 11 4.08 -10.09 1.67
N VAL A 12 3.44 -11.02 0.96
CA VAL A 12 2.59 -10.69 -0.18
C VAL A 12 1.35 -9.97 0.35
N HIS A 13 0.97 -8.91 -0.35
CA HIS A 13 -0.22 -8.14 -0.07
C HIS A 13 -1.00 -7.93 -1.35
N HIS A 14 -2.29 -8.29 -1.32
CA HIS A 14 -3.23 -8.05 -2.40
C HIS A 14 -3.70 -6.60 -2.39
N ILE A 15 -3.47 -5.85 -3.47
CA ILE A 15 -3.86 -4.45 -3.64
C ILE A 15 -5.37 -4.29 -3.53
N ARG A 16 -6.13 -5.06 -4.32
CA ARG A 16 -7.52 -5.40 -4.01
C ARG A 16 -7.49 -6.56 -3.04
N PHE A 17 -8.01 -6.38 -1.83
CA PHE A 17 -7.96 -7.43 -0.81
C PHE A 17 -8.59 -8.73 -1.30
N ARG A 18 -7.95 -9.86 -0.95
CA ARG A 18 -8.45 -11.21 -1.25
C ARG A 18 -9.86 -11.43 -0.70
N SER A 19 -10.16 -10.91 0.49
CA SER A 19 -11.51 -10.97 1.09
C SER A 19 -12.58 -10.22 0.27
N GLN A 20 -12.17 -9.36 -0.66
CA GLN A 20 -13.02 -8.60 -1.57
C GLN A 20 -12.89 -9.10 -3.02
N GLY A 21 -12.37 -10.32 -3.22
CA GLY A 21 -12.23 -10.95 -4.53
C GLY A 21 -11.04 -10.48 -5.36
N GLY A 22 -9.97 -9.98 -4.73
CA GLY A 22 -8.70 -9.77 -5.42
C GLY A 22 -8.06 -11.09 -5.86
N SER A 23 -7.45 -11.10 -7.05
CA SER A 23 -6.73 -12.25 -7.61
C SER A 23 -5.33 -12.40 -7.02
N ASP A 24 -4.73 -13.59 -7.19
CA ASP A 24 -3.30 -13.84 -6.93
C ASP A 24 -2.43 -13.52 -8.17
N GLU A 25 -2.97 -12.76 -9.14
CA GLU A 25 -2.20 -12.34 -10.32
C GLU A 25 -1.16 -11.27 -9.93
N PRO A 26 0.03 -11.25 -10.56
CA PRO A 26 1.12 -10.34 -10.19
C PRO A 26 0.71 -8.86 -10.15
N GLU A 27 -0.21 -8.43 -11.01
CA GLU A 27 -0.73 -7.06 -11.07
C GLU A 27 -1.49 -6.65 -9.81
N ASN A 28 -2.05 -7.61 -9.08
CA ASN A 28 -2.76 -7.38 -7.83
C ASN A 28 -1.89 -7.62 -6.58
N GLU A 29 -0.62 -7.99 -6.74
CA GLU A 29 0.25 -8.35 -5.63
C GLU A 29 1.42 -7.38 -5.46
N THR A 30 1.70 -6.99 -4.22
CA THR A 30 2.91 -6.25 -3.87
C THR A 30 3.54 -6.81 -2.61
N THR A 31 4.86 -6.61 -2.46
CA THR A 31 5.58 -7.00 -1.24
C THR A 31 5.60 -5.85 -0.23
N VAL A 32 5.28 -6.14 1.03
CA VAL A 32 5.33 -5.19 2.15
C VAL A 32 5.85 -5.88 3.41
N CYS A 33 6.41 -5.14 4.36
CA CYS A 33 6.78 -5.73 5.66
C CYS A 33 5.54 -5.98 6.52
N ILE A 34 5.63 -6.88 7.49
CA ILE A 34 4.53 -7.25 8.41
C ILE A 34 3.88 -6.04 9.10
N SER A 35 4.69 -5.05 9.52
CA SER A 35 4.16 -3.85 10.18
C SER A 35 3.31 -3.03 9.23
N CYS A 36 3.82 -2.73 8.03
CA CYS A 36 3.03 -2.04 7.00
C CYS A 36 1.80 -2.85 6.58
N HIS A 37 1.93 -4.17 6.44
CA HIS A 37 0.83 -5.03 6.05
C HIS A 37 -0.31 -4.98 7.07
N GLN A 38 -0.06 -5.44 8.30
CA GLN A 38 -1.12 -5.72 9.26
C GLN A 38 -1.49 -4.51 10.11
N ARG A 39 -0.53 -3.64 10.41
CA ARG A 39 -0.75 -2.51 11.33
C ARG A 39 -1.09 -1.22 10.63
N ALA A 40 -0.79 -1.10 9.33
CA ALA A 40 -1.05 0.11 8.56
C ALA A 40 -2.11 -0.09 7.47
N ILE A 41 -1.88 -1.01 6.52
CA ILE A 41 -2.78 -1.20 5.38
C ILE A 41 -4.13 -1.79 5.82
N HIS A 42 -4.11 -2.94 6.51
CA HIS A 42 -5.35 -3.56 7.01
C HIS A 42 -6.08 -2.74 8.08
N LYS A 43 -5.42 -1.73 8.66
CA LYS A 43 -6.04 -0.77 9.60
C LYS A 43 -6.52 0.52 8.93
N GLY A 44 -6.27 0.68 7.63
CA GLY A 44 -6.71 1.85 6.87
C GLY A 44 -5.88 3.11 7.07
N TYR A 45 -4.69 3.02 7.68
CA TYR A 45 -3.77 4.17 7.82
C TYR A 45 -2.92 4.40 6.57
N ILE A 46 -2.77 3.36 5.76
CA ILE A 46 -2.14 3.41 4.44
C ILE A 46 -3.11 2.79 3.45
N ARG A 47 -3.29 3.43 2.29
CA ARG A 47 -4.00 2.84 1.15
C ARG A 47 -3.01 2.63 0.01
N VAL A 48 -3.12 1.48 -0.66
CA VAL A 48 -2.42 1.19 -1.91
C VAL A 48 -3.45 0.87 -2.97
N THR A 49 -3.34 1.49 -4.14
CA THR A 49 -4.19 1.25 -5.30
C THR A 49 -3.36 1.20 -6.57
N GLY A 50 -3.97 0.78 -7.68
CA GLY A 50 -3.32 0.68 -8.98
C GLY A 50 -2.94 -0.75 -9.35
N SER A 51 -1.94 -0.90 -10.22
CA SER A 51 -1.47 -2.18 -10.75
C SER A 51 0.02 -2.34 -10.49
N ALA A 52 0.40 -3.44 -9.85
CA ALA A 52 1.80 -3.77 -9.66
C ALA A 52 2.47 -4.18 -11.00
N PRO A 53 3.81 -4.08 -11.11
CA PRO A 53 4.71 -3.44 -10.15
C PRO A 53 4.79 -1.91 -10.31
N GLY A 54 4.34 -1.37 -11.44
CA GLY A 54 4.68 -0.02 -11.89
C GLY A 54 3.77 1.08 -11.38
N ASP A 55 2.45 0.87 -11.43
CA ASP A 55 1.44 1.93 -11.32
C ASP A 55 0.80 2.01 -9.92
N LEU A 56 1.62 1.80 -8.89
CA LEU A 56 1.15 1.85 -7.51
C LEU A 56 1.05 3.27 -7.00
N VAL A 57 -0.13 3.60 -6.47
CA VAL A 57 -0.39 4.82 -5.73
C VAL A 57 -0.46 4.50 -4.25
N TRP A 58 0.36 5.17 -3.45
CA TRP A 58 0.38 5.03 -1.99
C TRP A 58 -0.13 6.30 -1.33
N GLU A 59 -1.16 6.16 -0.52
CA GLU A 59 -1.71 7.23 0.31
C GLU A 59 -1.38 6.94 1.78
N MET A 60 -0.69 7.87 2.42
CA MET A 60 -0.11 7.69 3.75
C MET A 60 -0.81 8.61 4.75
N GLY A 61 -1.02 8.13 5.97
CA GLY A 61 -1.65 8.92 7.04
C GLY A 61 -3.15 9.13 6.81
N VAL A 62 -3.80 8.15 6.18
CA VAL A 62 -5.24 8.15 5.94
C VAL A 62 -5.96 8.08 7.29
N SER A 63 -6.96 8.94 7.47
CA SER A 63 -7.79 9.00 8.67
C SER A 63 -9.15 9.66 8.36
N PRO A 64 -10.11 9.64 9.30
CA PRO A 64 -11.37 10.37 9.11
C PRO A 64 -11.20 11.89 8.97
N ILE A 65 -10.12 12.46 9.51
CA ILE A 65 -9.87 13.91 9.51
C ILE A 65 -9.00 14.33 8.33
N HIS A 66 -8.08 13.46 7.89
CA HIS A 66 -7.20 13.70 6.76
C HIS A 66 -7.37 12.57 5.72
N PRO A 67 -7.85 12.88 4.50
CA PRO A 67 -8.00 11.86 3.47
C PRO A 67 -6.65 11.22 3.10
N GLN A 68 -5.56 12.02 3.10
CA GLN A 68 -4.17 11.58 3.10
C GLN A 68 -3.24 12.72 3.55
N ILE A 69 -2.11 12.40 4.20
CA ILE A 69 -1.04 13.36 4.56
C ILE A 69 0.04 13.42 3.47
N ALA A 70 0.28 12.28 2.80
CA ALA A 70 1.21 12.22 1.68
C ALA A 70 0.71 11.21 0.65
N ARG A 71 0.93 11.55 -0.62
CA ARG A 71 0.64 10.68 -1.76
C ARG A 71 1.92 10.41 -2.53
N TYR A 72 2.11 9.16 -2.96
CA TYR A 72 3.23 8.75 -3.78
C TYR A 72 2.71 8.03 -5.02
N VAL A 73 3.22 8.40 -6.18
CA VAL A 73 2.95 7.74 -7.47
C VAL A 73 4.29 7.25 -8.01
N ASN A 74 4.40 5.96 -8.29
CA ASN A 74 5.63 5.34 -8.82
C ASN A 74 6.88 5.67 -7.97
N GLY A 75 6.69 5.71 -6.65
CA GLY A 75 7.73 6.04 -5.67
C GLY A 75 8.02 7.52 -5.45
N LEU A 76 7.47 8.42 -6.28
CA LEU A 76 7.66 9.86 -6.17
C LEU A 76 6.54 10.49 -5.33
N ARG A 77 6.91 11.35 -4.38
CA ARG A 77 5.94 12.11 -3.58
C ARG A 77 5.27 13.16 -4.47
N THR A 78 3.95 13.15 -4.55
CA THR A 78 3.17 14.18 -5.23
C THR A 78 2.65 15.19 -4.22
N ALA A 79 2.38 16.42 -4.68
CA ALA A 79 1.63 17.38 -3.87
C ALA A 79 0.24 16.82 -3.52
N ALA A 80 -0.26 17.16 -2.34
CA ALA A 80 -1.60 16.79 -1.88
C ALA A 80 -2.66 17.48 -2.74
#